data_AF-A0AA88ND97-F1
#
_entry.id   AF-A0AA88ND97-F1
#
_cell.length_a   1.000
_cell.length_b   1.000
_cell.length_c   1.000
_cell.angle_alpha   90.00
_cell.angle_beta   90.00
_cell.angle_gamma   90.00
#
_symmetry.space_group_name_H-M   'P 1'
#
loop_
_entity.id
_entity.type
_entity.pdbx_description
1 polymer ?
#
loop_
_entity_poly.entity_id
_entity_poly.type
_entity_poly.pdbx_seq_one_letter_code
_entity_poly.pdbx_strand_id
1 'polypeptide(L)'
;MLVHQLIFVFSPLRKRVFMFLSSIVGYVFPILMVGCSYMYYKYTNKPYYERKTCWLVFERLLVGSMHAFLLPVGTIVLTNIFCMIVVIVTLVKSSVPEGGKADDKDTAKSILKVMVILTPVFGVTWVLGFFQLMVDPVSPMFTVVCFSFTILNSFQGLLILVTGCFAEQKVREEMLKLIMAKSNGQSGSTKNLTSTTYTRDK
;
A
#
# COMPACT_ATOMS: atom_id res chain seq x y z
N MET A 1 19.92 14.77 -30.54
CA MET A 1 20.08 15.51 -29.26
C MET A 1 18.80 16.20 -28.77
N LEU A 2 17.92 16.72 -29.64
CA LEU A 2 16.67 17.39 -29.24
C LEU A 2 15.67 16.51 -28.46
N VAL A 3 15.46 15.25 -28.87
CA VAL A 3 14.50 14.33 -28.22
C VAL A 3 14.96 13.94 -26.80
N HIS A 4 16.28 13.82 -26.58
CA HIS A 4 16.85 13.53 -25.27
C HIS A 4 16.66 14.68 -24.28
N GLN A 5 16.76 15.94 -24.74
CA GLN A 5 16.48 17.12 -23.92
C GLN A 5 14.99 17.27 -23.60
N LEU A 6 14.10 16.92 -24.54
CA LEU A 6 12.66 16.81 -24.28
C LEU A 6 12.39 15.76 -23.17
N ILE A 7 12.91 14.54 -23.28
CA ILE A 7 12.67 13.52 -22.24
C ILE A 7 13.25 13.95 -20.87
N PHE A 8 14.40 14.63 -20.84
CA PHE A 8 15.04 15.07 -19.60
C PHE A 8 14.41 16.31 -18.97
N VAL A 9 13.79 17.22 -19.75
CA VAL A 9 13.04 18.37 -19.21
C VAL A 9 11.61 17.97 -18.85
N PHE A 10 11.00 17.11 -19.66
CA PHE A 10 9.66 16.61 -19.39
C PHE A 10 9.64 15.54 -18.32
N SER A 11 10.73 14.84 -17.98
CA SER A 11 10.70 13.84 -16.90
C SER A 11 10.60 14.43 -15.48
N PRO A 12 11.32 15.51 -15.09
CA PRO A 12 11.10 16.24 -13.85
C PRO A 12 9.75 16.95 -13.84
N LEU A 13 9.36 17.56 -14.97
CA LEU A 13 8.06 18.24 -15.08
C LEU A 13 6.91 17.23 -14.99
N ARG A 14 7.00 16.08 -15.66
CA ARG A 14 6.01 14.98 -15.58
C ARG A 14 5.94 14.39 -14.18
N LYS A 15 7.07 14.21 -13.50
CA LYS A 15 7.09 13.77 -12.08
C LYS A 15 6.46 14.80 -11.16
N ARG A 16 6.79 16.09 -11.31
CA ARG A 16 6.21 17.17 -10.50
C ARG A 16 4.71 17.33 -10.74
N VAL A 17 4.28 17.32 -12.01
CA VAL A 17 2.86 17.37 -12.39
C VAL A 17 2.12 16.13 -11.88
N PHE A 18 2.69 14.94 -12.04
CA PHE A 18 2.10 13.70 -11.52
C PHE A 18 1.97 13.71 -9.99
N MET A 19 3.01 14.15 -9.28
CA MET A 19 2.99 14.29 -7.82
C MET A 19 1.93 15.30 -7.38
N PHE A 20 1.87 16.47 -8.03
CA PHE A 20 0.87 17.49 -7.74
C PHE A 20 -0.57 17.00 -8.00
N LEU A 21 -0.83 16.37 -9.14
CA LEU A 21 -2.13 15.77 -9.45
C LEU A 21 -2.49 14.68 -8.44
N SER A 22 -1.54 13.82 -8.08
CA SER A 22 -1.76 12.77 -7.08
C SER A 22 -2.07 13.35 -5.71
N SER A 23 -1.41 14.44 -5.31
CA SER A 23 -1.73 15.17 -4.07
C SER A 23 -3.12 15.80 -4.11
N ILE A 24 -3.54 16.38 -5.23
CA ILE A 24 -4.90 16.92 -5.38
C ILE A 24 -5.93 15.80 -5.22
N VAL A 25 -5.76 14.70 -5.96
CA VAL A 25 -6.71 13.58 -5.95
C VAL A 25 -6.71 12.86 -4.59
N GLY A 26 -5.55 12.70 -3.95
CA GLY A 26 -5.41 11.99 -2.69
C GLY A 26 -5.80 12.79 -1.44
N TYR A 27 -5.76 14.12 -1.49
CA TYR A 27 -6.02 14.97 -0.32
C TYR A 27 -7.13 15.99 -0.56
N VAL A 28 -6.98 16.83 -1.59
CA VAL A 28 -7.91 17.94 -1.83
C VAL A 28 -9.31 17.43 -2.16
N PHE A 29 -9.42 16.43 -3.03
CA PHE A 29 -10.70 15.85 -3.42
C PHE A 29 -11.46 15.21 -2.23
N PRO A 30 -10.85 14.34 -1.40
CA PRO A 30 -11.49 13.83 -0.18
C PRO A 30 -11.93 14.93 0.80
N ILE A 31 -11.10 15.96 1.01
CA ILE A 31 -11.44 17.09 1.90
C ILE A 31 -12.68 17.82 1.38
N LEU A 32 -12.73 18.11 0.07
CA LEU A 32 -13.88 18.75 -0.55
C LEU A 32 -15.13 17.87 -0.44
N MET A 33 -15.03 16.57 -0.72
CA MET A 33 -16.15 15.62 -0.61
C MET A 33 -16.75 15.59 0.80
N VAL A 34 -15.90 15.45 1.83
CA VAL A 34 -16.35 15.43 3.23
C VAL A 34 -16.91 16.80 3.64
N GLY A 35 -16.25 17.90 3.26
CA GLY A 35 -16.69 19.26 3.59
C GLY A 35 -18.03 19.62 2.96
N CYS A 36 -18.22 19.32 1.68
CA CYS A 36 -19.48 19.53 0.97
C CYS A 36 -20.61 18.68 1.57
N SER A 37 -20.34 17.41 1.89
CA SER A 37 -21.32 16.54 2.55
C SER A 37 -21.73 17.12 3.91
N TYR A 38 -20.77 17.48 4.76
CA TYR A 38 -21.05 18.08 6.07
C TYR A 38 -21.88 19.37 5.94
N MET A 39 -21.52 20.26 5.01
CA MET A 39 -22.26 21.50 4.78
C MET A 39 -23.70 21.26 4.30
N TYR A 40 -23.90 20.29 3.41
CA TYR A 40 -25.23 19.90 2.93
C TYR A 40 -26.13 19.41 4.08
N TYR A 41 -25.61 18.54 4.96
CA TYR A 41 -26.37 18.05 6.12
C TYR A 41 -26.65 19.15 7.15
N LYS A 42 -25.69 20.06 7.36
CA LYS A 42 -25.88 21.24 8.21
C LYS A 42 -26.98 22.17 7.68
N TYR A 43 -27.01 22.44 6.38
CA TYR A 43 -28.03 23.30 5.75
C TYR A 43 -29.44 22.67 5.80
N THR A 44 -29.51 21.35 5.63
CA THR A 44 -30.79 20.60 5.61
C THR A 44 -31.32 20.31 7.03
N ASN A 45 -30.65 20.77 8.10
CA ASN A 45 -30.97 20.48 9.50
C ASN A 45 -31.09 18.97 9.82
N LYS A 46 -30.33 18.14 9.11
CA LYS A 46 -30.27 16.68 9.33
C LYS A 46 -29.00 16.31 10.10
N PRO A 47 -29.06 15.32 11.00
CA PRO A 47 -27.87 14.86 11.72
C PRO A 47 -26.86 14.24 10.73
N TYR A 48 -25.62 14.71 10.76
CA TYR A 48 -24.52 14.14 9.95
C TYR A 48 -23.96 12.85 10.57
N TYR A 49 -24.03 12.72 11.89
CA TYR A 49 -23.57 11.54 12.63
C TYR A 49 -24.58 11.13 13.69
N GLU A 50 -24.59 9.85 14.02
CA GLU A 50 -25.43 9.21 15.02
C GLU A 50 -24.75 9.32 16.40
N ARG A 51 -25.46 9.81 17.42
CA ARG A 51 -24.87 10.02 18.77
C ARG A 51 -24.61 8.72 19.53
N LYS A 52 -25.34 7.65 19.22
CA LYS A 52 -25.23 6.36 19.92
C LYS A 52 -24.02 5.54 19.47
N THR A 53 -23.72 5.58 18.18
CA THR A 53 -22.61 4.82 17.57
C THR A 53 -21.39 5.70 17.29
N CYS A 54 -21.51 7.03 17.46
CA CYS A 54 -20.48 8.02 17.10
C CYS A 54 -20.01 7.86 15.65
N TRP A 55 -20.92 7.45 14.75
CA TRP A 55 -20.62 7.12 13.36
C TRP A 55 -21.53 7.85 12.38
N LEU A 56 -21.18 7.88 11.10
CA LEU A 56 -22.02 8.48 10.05
C LEU A 56 -23.37 7.77 9.95
N VAL A 57 -24.42 8.55 9.68
CA VAL A 57 -25.79 8.05 9.55
C VAL A 57 -25.94 7.28 8.24
N PHE A 58 -26.40 6.04 8.36
CA PHE A 58 -26.79 5.18 7.24
C PHE A 58 -28.32 5.03 7.24
N GLU A 59 -29.00 5.61 6.24
CA GLU A 59 -30.46 5.51 6.12
C GLU A 59 -30.85 4.44 5.08
N ARG A 60 -30.39 4.57 3.84
CA ARG A 60 -30.61 3.60 2.75
C ARG A 60 -29.45 3.63 1.76
N LEU A 61 -29.43 2.70 0.81
CA LEU A 61 -28.55 2.74 -0.37
C LEU A 61 -28.73 4.08 -1.11
N LEU A 62 -27.64 4.82 -1.27
CA LEU A 62 -27.53 6.19 -1.78
C LEU A 62 -28.18 7.32 -0.95
N VAL A 63 -28.63 7.04 0.28
CA VAL A 63 -29.27 8.02 1.18
C VAL A 63 -28.64 7.97 2.57
N GLY A 64 -28.04 9.07 3.01
CA GLY A 64 -27.35 9.17 4.30
C GLY A 64 -25.93 9.71 4.15
N SER A 65 -25.38 10.29 5.23
CA SER A 65 -24.07 10.94 5.20
C SER A 65 -22.95 9.96 4.88
N MET A 66 -23.15 8.67 5.21
CA MET A 66 -22.22 7.57 4.94
C MET A 66 -21.84 7.45 3.45
N HIS A 67 -22.71 7.84 2.52
CA HIS A 67 -22.44 7.72 1.08
C HIS A 67 -21.30 8.61 0.58
N ALA A 68 -21.08 9.76 1.23
CA ALA A 68 -19.95 10.63 0.90
C ALA A 68 -18.60 9.93 1.11
N PHE A 69 -18.55 8.93 1.99
CA PHE A 69 -17.39 8.09 2.22
C PHE A 69 -17.42 6.81 1.37
N LEU A 70 -18.59 6.15 1.32
CA LEU A 70 -18.73 4.84 0.70
C LEU A 70 -18.56 4.86 -0.82
N LEU A 71 -18.98 5.94 -1.49
CA LEU A 71 -18.89 6.07 -2.95
C LEU A 71 -17.42 6.18 -3.42
N PRO A 72 -16.58 7.09 -2.88
CA PRO A 72 -15.15 7.09 -3.18
C PRO A 72 -14.48 5.74 -2.90
N VAL A 73 -14.74 5.14 -1.74
CA VAL A 73 -14.17 3.83 -1.37
C VAL A 73 -14.60 2.76 -2.37
N GLY A 74 -15.88 2.70 -2.74
CA GLY A 74 -16.40 1.75 -3.72
C GLY A 74 -15.70 1.87 -5.08
N THR A 75 -15.49 3.09 -5.57
CA THR A 75 -14.78 3.32 -6.84
C THR A 75 -13.33 2.82 -6.82
N ILE A 76 -12.63 3.03 -5.69
CA ILE A 76 -11.26 2.55 -5.50
C ILE A 76 -11.23 1.03 -5.47
N VAL A 77 -12.17 0.40 -4.75
CA VAL A 77 -12.26 -1.06 -4.64
C VAL A 77 -12.54 -1.71 -6.00
N LEU A 78 -13.49 -1.18 -6.77
CA LEU A 78 -13.78 -1.67 -8.12
C LEU A 78 -12.55 -1.58 -9.04
N THR A 79 -11.84 -0.46 -8.98
CA THR A 79 -10.60 -0.27 -9.74
C THR A 79 -9.53 -1.28 -9.31
N ASN A 80 -9.38 -1.52 -8.01
CA ASN A 80 -8.43 -2.50 -7.48
C ASN A 80 -8.78 -3.94 -7.87
N ILE A 81 -10.06 -4.32 -7.88
CA ILE A 81 -10.53 -5.63 -8.35
C ILE A 81 -10.26 -5.80 -9.85
N PHE A 82 -10.53 -4.76 -10.65
CA PHE A 82 -10.20 -4.79 -12.08
C PHE A 82 -8.70 -4.99 -12.31
N CYS A 83 -7.86 -4.21 -11.63
CA CYS A 83 -6.41 -4.37 -11.66
C CYS A 83 -5.98 -5.78 -11.24
N MET A 84 -6.58 -6.35 -10.19
CA MET A 84 -6.35 -7.72 -9.73
C MET A 84 -6.60 -8.75 -10.84
N ILE A 85 -7.71 -8.64 -11.59
CA ILE A 85 -8.03 -9.57 -12.69
C ILE A 85 -6.98 -9.48 -13.79
N VAL A 86 -6.64 -8.26 -14.25
CA VAL A 86 -5.63 -8.03 -15.29
C VAL A 86 -4.29 -8.63 -14.89
N VAL A 87 -3.91 -8.43 -13.63
CA VAL A 87 -2.70 -8.95 -13.02
C VAL A 87 -2.68 -10.47 -13.03
N ILE A 88 -3.74 -11.14 -12.57
CA ILE A 88 -3.77 -12.60 -12.47
C ILE A 88 -3.62 -13.20 -13.86
N VAL A 89 -4.35 -12.65 -14.84
CA VAL A 89 -4.25 -13.07 -16.24
C VAL A 89 -2.84 -12.84 -16.79
N THR A 90 -2.21 -11.72 -16.45
CA THR A 90 -0.84 -11.39 -16.90
C THR A 90 0.20 -12.30 -16.27
N LEU A 91 0.08 -12.63 -14.97
CA LEU A 91 0.99 -13.52 -14.26
C LEU A 91 0.88 -14.95 -14.77
N VAL A 92 -0.33 -15.46 -14.99
CA VAL A 92 -0.58 -16.79 -15.58
C VAL A 92 0.01 -16.89 -17.00
N LYS A 93 0.00 -15.78 -17.76
CA LYS A 93 0.60 -15.72 -19.10
C LYS A 93 2.13 -15.53 -19.08
N SER A 94 2.66 -14.79 -18.10
CA SER A 94 4.09 -14.41 -18.01
C SER A 94 4.99 -15.46 -17.35
N SER A 95 4.44 -16.57 -16.87
CA SER A 95 5.19 -17.76 -16.45
C SER A 95 5.79 -18.55 -17.63
N VAL A 96 5.55 -18.14 -18.88
CA VAL A 96 6.25 -18.65 -20.06
C VAL A 96 7.62 -17.93 -20.18
N PRO A 97 8.77 -18.61 -20.07
CA PRO A 97 10.07 -17.94 -20.00
C PRO A 97 10.56 -17.50 -21.39
N GLU A 98 10.83 -16.20 -21.56
CA GLU A 98 11.68 -15.69 -22.65
C GLU A 98 12.93 -15.02 -22.04
N GLY A 99 14.09 -15.50 -22.50
CA GLY A 99 15.38 -15.30 -21.85
C GLY A 99 16.05 -13.94 -22.03
N GLY A 100 17.06 -13.71 -21.19
CA GLY A 100 18.18 -12.80 -21.48
C GLY A 100 18.11 -11.41 -20.83
N LYS A 101 18.70 -11.31 -19.62
CA LYS A 101 19.03 -10.14 -18.75
C LYS A 101 18.34 -10.22 -17.40
N ALA A 102 18.57 -11.35 -16.73
CA ALA A 102 17.82 -11.88 -15.61
C ALA A 102 17.89 -11.00 -14.35
N ASP A 103 19.06 -10.58 -13.88
CA ASP A 103 19.20 -10.13 -12.48
C ASP A 103 18.39 -8.86 -12.12
N ASP A 104 18.62 -7.70 -12.76
CA ASP A 104 17.87 -6.47 -12.44
C ASP A 104 16.38 -6.53 -12.84
N LYS A 105 16.07 -7.24 -13.93
CA LYS A 105 14.70 -7.36 -14.44
C LYS A 105 13.86 -8.33 -13.62
N ASP A 106 14.43 -9.45 -13.18
CA ASP A 106 13.74 -10.47 -12.39
C ASP A 106 13.45 -9.95 -11.00
N THR A 107 14.37 -9.16 -10.46
CA THR A 107 14.18 -8.58 -9.15
C THR A 107 13.12 -7.45 -9.24
N ALA A 108 13.14 -6.57 -10.26
CA ALA A 108 12.06 -5.60 -10.49
C ALA A 108 10.70 -6.26 -10.76
N LYS A 109 10.70 -7.38 -11.50
CA LYS A 109 9.52 -8.22 -11.75
C LYS A 109 9.00 -8.87 -10.47
N SER A 110 9.88 -9.23 -9.53
CA SER A 110 9.54 -9.77 -8.22
C SER A 110 8.89 -8.72 -7.31
N ILE A 111 9.42 -7.49 -7.25
CA ILE A 111 8.78 -6.37 -6.52
C ILE A 111 7.43 -6.07 -7.13
N LEU A 112 7.40 -5.90 -8.46
CA LEU A 112 6.17 -5.61 -9.17
C LEU A 112 5.13 -6.67 -8.86
N LYS A 113 5.50 -7.96 -8.90
CA LYS A 113 4.65 -9.09 -8.50
C LYS A 113 4.13 -8.98 -7.08
N VAL A 114 4.94 -8.56 -6.11
CA VAL A 114 4.52 -8.40 -4.70
C VAL A 114 3.57 -7.21 -4.52
N MET A 115 3.86 -6.04 -5.11
CA MET A 115 2.94 -4.89 -5.11
C MET A 115 1.62 -5.22 -5.81
N VAL A 116 1.72 -6.00 -6.87
CA VAL A 116 0.62 -6.47 -7.69
C VAL A 116 -0.24 -7.53 -6.97
N ILE A 117 0.34 -8.30 -6.05
CA ILE A 117 -0.39 -9.22 -5.15
C ILE A 117 -1.01 -8.45 -3.97
N LEU A 118 -0.35 -7.40 -3.48
CA LEU A 118 -0.86 -6.60 -2.36
C LEU A 118 -2.05 -5.72 -2.77
N THR A 119 -2.01 -5.12 -3.96
CA THR A 119 -3.10 -4.30 -4.51
C THR A 119 -4.49 -5.00 -4.41
N PRO A 120 -4.64 -6.29 -4.76
CA PRO A 120 -5.81 -7.13 -4.50
C PRO A 120 -6.29 -7.17 -3.04
N VAL A 121 -5.37 -7.20 -2.07
CA VAL A 121 -5.72 -7.29 -0.65
C VAL A 121 -6.54 -6.07 -0.23
N PHE A 122 -6.22 -4.87 -0.76
CA PHE A 122 -7.04 -3.68 -0.56
C PHE A 122 -8.44 -3.79 -1.17
N GLY A 123 -8.60 -4.48 -2.30
CA GLY A 123 -9.93 -4.70 -2.88
C GLY A 123 -10.76 -5.67 -2.03
N VAL A 124 -10.18 -6.81 -1.67
CA VAL A 124 -10.87 -7.90 -0.95
C VAL A 124 -11.26 -7.52 0.47
N THR A 125 -10.42 -6.80 1.22
CA THR A 125 -10.77 -6.36 2.58
C THR A 125 -12.00 -5.47 2.60
N TRP A 126 -12.12 -4.56 1.64
CA TRP A 126 -13.27 -3.68 1.55
C TRP A 126 -14.51 -4.38 0.99
N VAL A 127 -14.38 -5.40 0.13
CA VAL A 127 -15.51 -6.27 -0.25
C VAL A 127 -16.12 -6.92 1.00
N LEU A 128 -15.30 -7.39 1.95
CA LEU A 128 -15.79 -7.89 3.24
C LEU A 128 -16.46 -6.78 4.07
N GLY A 129 -15.95 -5.55 4.02
CA GLY A 129 -16.58 -4.39 4.66
C GLY A 129 -17.96 -4.05 4.07
N PHE A 130 -18.11 -4.10 2.74
CA PHE A 130 -19.41 -3.95 2.08
C PHE A 130 -20.35 -5.10 2.41
N PHE A 131 -19.84 -6.33 2.45
CA PHE A 131 -20.61 -7.50 2.85
C PHE A 131 -21.09 -7.39 4.31
N GLN A 132 -20.27 -6.85 5.22
CA GLN A 132 -20.66 -6.58 6.60
C GLN A 132 -21.87 -5.64 6.70
N LEU A 133 -21.99 -4.66 5.79
CA LEU A 133 -23.13 -3.73 5.76
C LEU A 133 -24.42 -4.36 5.21
N MET A 134 -24.30 -5.47 4.48
CA MET A 134 -25.44 -6.18 3.86
C MET A 134 -25.94 -7.35 4.71
N VAL A 135 -25.14 -7.84 5.65
CA VAL A 135 -25.47 -8.98 6.52
C VAL A 135 -26.23 -8.50 7.75
N ASP A 136 -27.31 -9.21 8.10
CA ASP A 136 -28.10 -8.94 9.30
C ASP A 136 -27.23 -9.06 10.57
N PRO A 137 -27.27 -8.07 11.49
CA PRO A 137 -26.47 -8.07 12.73
C PRO A 137 -26.73 -9.27 13.65
N VAL A 138 -27.87 -9.94 13.50
CA VAL A 138 -28.29 -11.09 14.32
C VAL A 138 -27.71 -12.41 13.78
N SER A 139 -27.23 -12.42 12.54
CA SER A 139 -26.66 -13.62 11.92
C SER A 139 -25.29 -13.96 12.53
N PRO A 140 -24.99 -15.25 12.79
CA PRO A 140 -23.64 -15.66 13.20
C PRO A 140 -22.57 -15.29 12.16
N MET A 141 -22.96 -15.11 10.89
CA MET A 141 -22.07 -14.66 9.82
C MET A 141 -21.59 -13.22 10.03
N PHE A 142 -22.39 -12.35 10.67
CA PHE A 142 -22.01 -10.96 10.94
C PHE A 142 -20.73 -10.89 11.77
N THR A 143 -20.65 -11.70 12.83
CA THR A 143 -19.49 -11.78 13.70
C THR A 143 -18.24 -12.23 12.94
N VAL A 144 -18.35 -13.27 12.12
CA VAL A 144 -17.24 -13.80 11.32
C VAL A 144 -16.70 -12.75 10.34
N VAL A 145 -17.60 -12.07 9.63
CA VAL A 145 -17.23 -11.02 8.66
C VAL A 145 -16.59 -9.83 9.38
N CYS A 146 -17.14 -9.41 10.53
CA CYS A 146 -16.62 -8.30 11.31
C CYS A 146 -15.21 -8.57 11.84
N PHE A 147 -14.95 -9.76 12.38
CA PHE A 147 -13.59 -10.15 12.81
C PHE A 147 -12.63 -10.23 11.63
N SER A 148 -13.06 -10.83 10.51
CA SER A 148 -12.22 -10.94 9.30
C SER A 148 -11.86 -9.55 8.75
N PHE A 149 -12.84 -8.66 8.64
CA PHE A 149 -12.64 -7.28 8.22
C PHE A 149 -11.66 -6.56 9.15
N THR A 150 -11.86 -6.66 10.47
CA THR A 150 -11.01 -5.97 11.45
C THR A 150 -9.57 -6.47 11.40
N ILE A 151 -9.35 -7.78 11.42
CA ILE A 151 -8.02 -8.39 11.40
C ILE A 151 -7.28 -7.97 10.12
N LEU A 152 -7.90 -8.10 8.96
CA LEU A 152 -7.25 -7.77 7.70
C LEU A 152 -6.93 -6.29 7.57
N ASN A 153 -7.80 -5.39 8.08
CA ASN A 153 -7.50 -3.96 8.13
C ASN A 153 -6.38 -3.63 9.12
N SER A 154 -6.29 -4.31 10.27
CA SER A 154 -5.19 -4.09 11.23
C SER A 154 -3.82 -4.47 10.66
N PHE A 155 -3.74 -5.52 9.84
CA PHE A 155 -2.49 -5.92 9.19
C PHE A 155 -2.16 -5.11 7.92
N GLN A 156 -3.10 -4.33 7.41
CA GLN A 156 -2.96 -3.63 6.14
C GLN A 156 -1.73 -2.71 6.11
N GLY A 157 -1.51 -1.92 7.17
CA GLY A 157 -0.34 -1.04 7.28
C GLY A 157 0.99 -1.81 7.33
N LEU A 158 1.02 -2.95 8.01
CA LEU A 158 2.19 -3.82 8.07
C LEU A 158 2.51 -4.39 6.69
N LEU A 159 1.49 -4.87 5.96
CA LEU A 159 1.66 -5.43 4.63
C LEU A 159 2.21 -4.37 3.66
N ILE A 160 1.72 -3.13 3.72
CA ILE A 160 2.25 -2.01 2.93
C ILE A 160 3.73 -1.80 3.21
N LEU A 161 4.12 -1.77 4.48
CA LEU A 161 5.51 -1.55 4.86
C LEU A 161 6.40 -2.68 4.33
N VAL A 162 5.97 -3.92 4.49
CA VAL A 162 6.72 -5.09 4.03
C VAL A 162 6.89 -5.07 2.51
N THR A 163 5.84 -4.81 1.75
CA THR A 163 5.93 -4.82 0.28
C THR A 163 6.56 -3.57 -0.31
N GLY A 164 6.30 -2.40 0.29
CA GLY A 164 6.72 -1.11 -0.24
C GLY A 164 8.14 -0.72 0.16
N CYS A 165 8.57 -1.09 1.38
CA CYS A 165 9.91 -0.79 1.86
C CYS A 165 10.81 -2.03 1.81
N PHE A 166 10.38 -3.16 2.39
CA PHE A 166 11.29 -4.29 2.58
C PHE A 166 11.44 -5.20 1.34
N ALA A 167 10.44 -5.27 0.47
CA ALA A 167 10.54 -6.05 -0.77
C ALA A 167 11.32 -5.31 -1.88
N GLU A 168 11.49 -3.99 -1.76
CA GLU A 168 12.24 -3.16 -2.72
C GLU A 168 13.72 -3.59 -2.74
N GLN A 169 14.23 -3.99 -3.91
CA GLN A 169 15.65 -4.37 -4.11
C GLN A 169 16.59 -3.32 -3.57
N LYS A 170 16.36 -2.07 -3.96
CA LYS A 170 17.25 -0.97 -3.60
C LYS A 170 17.37 -0.87 -2.09
N VAL A 171 16.27 -1.05 -1.38
CA VAL A 171 16.28 -1.06 0.09
C VAL A 171 17.00 -2.32 0.61
N ARG A 172 16.76 -3.50 0.04
CA ARG A 172 17.44 -4.75 0.45
C ARG A 172 18.95 -4.71 0.21
N GLU A 173 19.39 -4.19 -0.92
CA GLU A 173 20.80 -4.05 -1.29
C GLU A 173 21.52 -3.09 -0.36
N GLU A 174 20.93 -1.92 -0.08
CA GLU A 174 21.52 -0.97 0.87
C GLU A 174 21.52 -1.52 2.30
N MET A 175 20.47 -2.24 2.71
CA MET A 175 20.40 -2.87 4.03
C MET A 175 21.43 -4.00 4.18
N LEU A 176 21.65 -4.81 3.13
CA LEU A 176 22.72 -5.81 3.09
C LEU A 176 24.10 -5.19 3.13
N LYS A 177 24.35 -4.08 2.42
CA LYS A 177 25.61 -3.33 2.50
C LYS A 177 25.87 -2.81 3.91
N LEU A 178 24.86 -2.28 4.59
CA LEU A 178 24.98 -1.82 5.99
C LEU A 178 25.28 -2.98 6.96
N ILE A 179 24.62 -4.13 6.79
CA ILE A 179 24.88 -5.32 7.61
C ILE A 179 26.29 -5.87 7.36
N MET A 180 26.71 -5.98 6.11
CA MET A 180 28.06 -6.47 5.75
C MET A 180 29.16 -5.48 6.18
N ALA A 181 28.93 -4.17 6.06
CA ALA A 181 29.85 -3.15 6.56
C ALA A 181 30.00 -3.24 8.10
N LYS A 182 28.91 -3.52 8.82
CA LYS A 182 28.94 -3.75 10.27
C LYS A 182 29.67 -5.05 10.65
N SER A 183 29.56 -6.10 9.82
CA SER A 183 30.27 -7.38 10.01
C SER A 183 31.79 -7.24 9.76
N ASN A 184 32.20 -6.51 8.72
CA ASN A 184 33.63 -6.24 8.46
C ASN A 184 34.28 -5.33 9.52
N GLY A 185 33.52 -4.41 10.12
CA GLY A 185 33.99 -3.62 11.27
C GLY A 185 34.24 -4.45 12.53
N GLN A 186 33.55 -5.59 12.69
CA GLN A 186 33.76 -6.49 13.83
C GLN A 186 34.95 -7.45 13.61
N SER A 187 35.25 -7.82 12.36
CA SER A 187 36.36 -8.73 12.05
C SER A 187 37.76 -8.09 12.11
N GLY A 188 37.84 -6.75 12.21
CA GLY A 188 39.11 -6.01 12.34
C GLY A 188 39.63 -5.86 13.79
N SER A 189 38.78 -6.06 14.80
CA SER A 189 39.16 -5.83 16.20
C SER A 189 39.74 -7.06 16.92
N THR A 190 39.62 -8.27 16.36
CA THR A 190 40.10 -9.53 16.98
C THR A 190 41.41 -10.04 16.35
N LYS A 191 42.22 -9.17 15.75
CA LYS A 191 43.57 -9.54 15.27
C LYS A 191 44.72 -8.87 16.03
N ASN A 192 44.44 -7.91 16.90
CA ASN A 192 45.48 -7.16 17.62
C ASN A 192 45.71 -7.61 19.08
N LEU A 193 45.11 -8.71 19.54
CA LEU A 193 45.21 -9.17 20.94
C LEU A 193 45.79 -10.60 21.09
N THR A 194 46.68 -11.04 20.20
CA THR A 194 47.34 -12.36 20.33
C THR A 194 48.78 -12.40 19.81
N SER A 195 49.54 -11.30 19.90
CA SER A 195 50.97 -11.32 19.53
C SER A 195 51.93 -10.75 20.57
N THR A 196 51.56 -10.73 21.84
CA THR A 196 52.48 -10.31 22.91
C THR A 196 52.49 -11.26 24.09
N THR A 197 52.78 -12.54 23.87
CA THR A 197 53.42 -13.39 24.89
C THR A 197 54.10 -14.53 24.17
N TYR A 198 55.42 -14.45 24.02
CA TYR A 198 56.42 -15.53 24.02
C TYR A 198 57.67 -15.02 23.31
N THR A 199 58.61 -14.49 24.09
CA THR A 199 60.07 -14.77 24.02
C THR A 199 60.76 -13.89 25.06
N ARG A 200 61.04 -14.46 26.24
CA ARG A 200 62.15 -14.02 27.07
C ARG A 200 62.80 -15.28 27.63
N ASP A 201 63.82 -15.76 26.93
CA ASP A 201 64.93 -16.53 27.51
C ASP A 201 66.13 -16.45 26.57
N LYS A 202 67.09 -15.62 26.96
CA LYS A 202 68.53 -15.84 26.86
C LYS A 202 69.24 -14.86 27.78
#